data_AF-A0A6M0AMI7-F1
#
_entry.id   AF-A0A6M0AMI7-F1
#
_cell.length_a   1.000
_cell.length_b   1.000
_cell.length_c   1.000
_cell.angle_alpha   90.00
_cell.angle_beta   90.00
_cell.angle_gamma   90.00
#
_symmetry.space_group_name_H-M   'P 1'
#
loop_
_entity.id
_entity.type
_entity.pdbx_description
1 polymer ?
#
loop_
_entity_poly.entity_id
_entity_poly.type
_entity_poly.pdbx_seq_one_letter_code
_entity_poly.pdbx_strand_id
1 'polypeptide(L)' 'QGMTQAAAAKVLGVDQPKVSALINGKLAGFSIVRLFRFLNALGQDVEIVVKTKPLSHPGARTLVS' A
#
# COMPACT_ATOMS: atom_id res chain seq x y z
N GLN A 1 -16.79 -7.90 10.04
CA GLN A 1 -16.46 -7.26 11.33
C GLN A 1 -15.11 -6.60 11.18
N GLY A 2 -15.02 -5.29 11.38
CA GLY A 2 -13.79 -4.53 11.16
C GLY A 2 -12.85 -4.61 12.36
N MET A 3 -11.55 -4.71 12.09
CA MET A 3 -10.51 -4.59 13.10
C MET A 3 -10.46 -3.15 13.65
N THR A 4 -10.28 -2.96 14.96
CA THR A 4 -10.10 -1.61 15.53
C THR A 4 -8.80 -0.99 15.05
N GLN A 5 -8.69 0.35 15.06
CA GLN A 5 -7.43 1.01 14.65
C GLN A 5 -6.23 0.59 15.51
N ALA A 6 -6.46 0.32 16.80
CA ALA A 6 -5.40 -0.15 17.71
C ALA A 6 -4.95 -1.59 17.39
N ALA A 7 -5.87 -2.47 17.00
CA ALA A 7 -5.52 -3.80 16.53
C ALA A 7 -4.79 -3.73 15.18
N ALA A 8 -5.23 -2.85 14.27
CA ALA A 8 -4.56 -2.61 13.01
C ALA A 8 -3.13 -2.10 13.19
N ALA A 9 -2.91 -1.20 14.16
CA ALA A 9 -1.59 -0.68 14.50
C ALA A 9 -0.61 -1.80 14.87
N LYS A 10 -1.08 -2.79 15.63
CA LYS A 10 -0.29 -3.97 16.00
C LYS A 10 0.05 -4.83 14.79
N VAL A 11 -0.93 -5.13 13.94
CA VAL A 11 -0.72 -5.94 12.71
C VAL A 11 0.25 -5.24 11.76
N LEU A 12 0.09 -3.94 11.56
CA LEU A 12 0.87 -3.14 10.61
C LEU A 12 2.23 -2.67 11.17
N GLY A 13 2.51 -2.90 12.45
CA GLY A 13 3.75 -2.45 13.11
C GLY A 13 3.94 -0.93 13.07
N VAL A 14 2.86 -0.18 13.31
CA VAL A 14 2.83 1.29 13.36
C VAL A 14 2.07 1.79 14.58
N ASP A 15 2.15 3.09 14.85
CA ASP A 15 1.29 3.75 15.82
C ASP A 15 -0.15 3.94 15.28
N GLN A 16 -1.11 4.12 16.18
CA GLN A 16 -2.51 4.35 15.82
C GLN A 16 -2.72 5.61 14.95
N PRO A 17 -2.04 6.76 15.18
CA PRO A 17 -2.15 7.92 14.30
C PRO A 17 -1.83 7.61 12.82
N LYS A 18 -0.82 6.77 12.54
CA LYS A 18 -0.52 6.32 11.18
C LYS A 18 -1.64 5.48 10.58
N VAL A 19 -2.28 4.61 11.37
CA VAL A 19 -3.47 3.88 10.92
C VAL A 19 -4.61 4.83 10.56
N SER A 20 -4.87 5.82 11.41
CA SER A 20 -5.88 6.86 11.14
C SER A 20 -5.55 7.63 9.87
N ALA A 21 -4.28 7.99 9.64
CA ALA A 21 -3.84 8.65 8.41
C ALA A 21 -4.10 7.78 7.17
N LEU A 22 -3.78 6.48 7.22
CA LEU A 22 -4.05 5.53 6.12
C LEU A 22 -5.55 5.44 5.80
N ILE A 23 -6.40 5.27 6.82
CA ILE A 23 -7.86 5.18 6.66
C ILE A 23 -8.44 6.47 6.04
N ASN A 24 -7.87 7.62 6.39
CA ASN A 24 -8.27 8.91 5.85
C ASN A 24 -7.57 9.27 4.52
N GLY A 25 -6.89 8.33 3.87
CA GLY A 25 -6.25 8.55 2.57
C GLY A 25 -5.02 9.48 2.60
N LYS A 26 -4.46 9.77 3.78
CA LYS A 26 -3.30 10.66 3.95
C LYS A 26 -2.00 9.90 3.68
N LEU A 27 -1.71 9.64 2.41
CA LEU A 27 -0.61 8.77 2.00
C LEU A 27 0.76 9.47 1.88
N ALA A 28 0.81 10.80 1.85
CA ALA A 28 2.05 11.57 1.65
C ALA A 28 3.16 11.28 2.68
N GLY A 29 2.80 10.78 3.88
CA GLY A 29 3.75 10.39 4.93
C GLY A 29 4.26 8.94 4.83
N PHE A 30 3.87 8.18 3.81
CA PHE A 30 4.21 6.77 3.65
C PHE A 30 4.99 6.56 2.37
N SER A 31 6.13 5.86 2.46
CA SER A 31 6.82 5.39 1.27
C SER A 31 6.03 4.26 0.60
N ILE A 32 6.18 4.11 -0.72
CA ILE A 32 5.51 3.04 -1.46
C ILE A 32 5.89 1.64 -0.95
N VAL A 33 7.16 1.45 -0.57
CA VAL A 33 7.65 0.21 0.06
C VAL A 33 6.92 -0.07 1.37
N ARG A 34 6.63 0.96 2.17
CA ARG A 34 5.86 0.81 3.41
C ARG A 34 4.43 0.35 3.12
N LEU A 35 3.80 0.91 2.08
CA LEU A 35 2.45 0.52 1.67
C LEU A 35 2.40 -0.95 1.23
N PHE A 36 3.38 -1.43 0.46
CA PHE A 36 3.47 -2.86 0.10
C PHE A 36 3.66 -3.75 1.33
N ARG A 37 4.49 -3.34 2.30
CA ARG A 37 4.63 -4.10 3.56
C ARG A 37 3.32 -4.18 4.34
N PHE A 38 2.47 -3.17 4.29
CA PHE A 38 1.16 -3.23 4.94
C PHE A 38 0.23 -4.23 4.26
N LEU A 39 0.25 -4.31 2.92
CA LEU A 39 -0.50 -5.34 2.18
C LEU A 39 -0.04 -6.75 2.60
N ASN A 40 1.27 -6.98 2.66
CA ASN A 40 1.84 -8.25 3.12
C ASN A 40 1.43 -8.59 4.57
N ALA A 41 1.49 -7.61 5.48
CA ALA A 41 1.07 -7.80 6.87
C ALA A 41 -0.43 -8.12 7.00
N LEU A 42 -1.23 -7.74 6.02
CA LEU A 42 -2.66 -8.07 5.92
C LEU A 42 -2.91 -9.38 5.13
N GLY A 43 -1.86 -10.16 4.86
CA GLY A 43 -1.94 -11.45 4.17
C GLY A 43 -2.21 -11.32 2.66
N GLN A 44 -1.89 -10.17 2.06
CA GLN A 44 -1.95 -9.97 0.62
C GLN A 44 -0.56 -10.12 0.02
N ASP A 45 -0.43 -10.95 -1.01
CA ASP A 45 0.80 -10.99 -1.79
C ASP A 45 0.84 -9.82 -2.78
N VAL A 46 2.00 -9.19 -2.91
CA VAL A 46 2.23 -8.09 -3.86
C VAL A 46 3.23 -8.54 -4.91
N GLU A 47 2.76 -8.68 -6.15
CA GLU A 47 3.62 -8.91 -7.31
C GLU A 47 3.90 -7.59 -8.04
N ILE A 48 5.18 -7.26 -8.23
CA ILE A 48 5.60 -6.08 -9.00
C ILE A 48 6.29 -6.55 -10.27
N VAL A 49 5.59 -6.43 -11.41
CA VAL A 49 6.14 -6.80 -12.71
C VAL A 49 6.56 -5.55 -13.49
N VAL A 50 7.87 -5.38 -13.68
CA VAL A 50 8.42 -4.29 -14.50
C VAL A 50 8.61 -4.80 -15.92
N LYS A 51 7.97 -4.14 -16.89
CA LYS A 51 8.07 -4.46 -18.32
C LYS A 51 8.45 -3.22 -19.12
N THR A 52 9.18 -3.41 -20.20
CA THR A 52 9.45 -2.33 -21.16
C THR A 52 8.14 -1.84 -21.76
N LYS A 53 7.97 -0.51 -21.84
CA LYS A 53 6.80 0.12 -22.47
C LYS A 53 6.68 -0.31 -23.94
N PRO A 54 5.51 -0.75 -24.42
CA PRO A 54 5.30 -0.99 -25.85
C PRO A 54 5.51 0.28 -26.68
N LEU A 55 6.02 0.13 -27.91
CA LEU A 55 6.24 1.26 -28.82
C LEU A 55 4.94 2.03 -29.12
N SER A 56 3.80 1.33 -29.15
CA SER A 56 2.47 1.90 -29.38
C SER A 56 1.95 2.82 -28.27
N HIS A 57 2.57 2.83 -27.09
CA HIS A 57 2.13 3.67 -25.97
C HIS A 57 2.84 5.03 -25.98
N PRO A 58 2.15 6.16 -25.74
CA PRO A 58 2.79 7.47 -25.66
C PRO A 58 3.72 7.61 -24.44
N GLY A 59 3.54 6.81 -23.39
CA GLY A 59 4.34 6.85 -22.16
C GLY A 59 4.20 5.57 -21.34
N ALA A 60 5.15 5.34 -20.43
CA ALA A 60 5.08 4.21 -19.49
C ALA A 60 3.93 4.45 -18.50
N ARG A 61 3.37 3.37 -17.95
CA ARG A 61 2.19 3.44 -17.08
C ARG A 61 2.35 2.49 -15.92
N THR A 62 1.82 2.91 -14.77
CA THR A 62 1.58 2.03 -13.64
C THR A 62 0.13 1.58 -13.69
N LEU A 63 -0.11 0.28 -13.64
CA LEU A 63 -1.45 -0.31 -13.60
C LEU A 63 -1.59 -1.05 -12.27
N VAL A 64 -2.77 -0.94 -11.67
CA VAL A 64 -3.19 -1.71 -10.50
C VAL A 64 -4.50 -2.36 -10.91
N SER A 65 -4.54 -3.71 -10.95
CA SER A 65 -5.68 -4.52 -11.41
C SER A 65 -6.29 -5.31 -10.28
#